data_AF-A0A5E4J223-F1
#
_entry.id   AF-A0A5E4J223-F1
#
_cell.length_a   1.000
_cell.length_b   1.000
_cell.length_c   1.000
_cell.angle_alpha   90.00
_cell.angle_beta   90.00
_cell.angle_gamma   90.00
#
_symmetry.space_group_name_H-M   'P 1'
#
loop_
_entity.id
_entity.type
_entity.pdbx_description
1 polymer ?
#
loop_
_entity_poly.entity_id
_entity_poly.type
_entity_poly.pdbx_seq_one_letter_code
_entity_poly.pdbx_strand_id
1 'polypeptide(L)'
;MDDVIIGLEIHVQLNRLQSKMFCGCSTAYHDSPPNTHTCPICLGLPGSLPVLNKKAVEYGIKVGLALNCKIEEETLFYRKNYYYPDLPKGFQISQYDYPLATNGHIMILGDDGAERNIRINRAHMEEDPGRLVHAGTIDKAKYTMVDYNRCGMPLLEVVTEPDLHSPREARAFLDKLKSIIEYLEVFDGSL
;
A
#
# COMPACT_ATOMS: atom_id res chain seq x y z
N MET A 1 28.88 20.28 5.61
CA MET A 1 27.44 20.30 5.37
C MET A 1 27.06 18.85 5.24
N ASP A 2 26.24 18.34 6.15
CA ASP A 2 25.82 16.94 6.08
C ASP A 2 24.92 16.78 4.85
N ASP A 3 25.32 15.90 3.94
CA ASP A 3 24.52 15.58 2.76
C ASP A 3 23.18 14.99 3.22
N VAL A 4 22.08 15.59 2.74
CA VAL A 4 20.73 15.08 2.98
C VAL A 4 20.56 13.80 2.17
N ILE A 5 20.06 12.75 2.83
CA ILE A 5 19.84 11.42 2.27
C ILE A 5 18.43 10.99 2.67
N ILE A 6 17.56 10.74 1.69
CA ILE A 6 16.14 10.44 1.89
C ILE A 6 15.79 9.13 1.18
N GLY A 7 15.11 8.24 1.90
CA GLY A 7 14.38 7.10 1.36
C GLY A 7 12.89 7.22 1.69
N LEU A 8 12.04 6.63 0.87
CA LEU A 8 10.59 6.70 1.00
C LEU A 8 9.97 5.30 1.07
N GLU A 9 9.00 5.15 1.95
CA GLU A 9 8.08 4.00 2.01
C GLU A 9 6.69 4.49 1.62
N ILE A 10 6.19 4.04 0.47
CA ILE A 10 4.94 4.51 -0.12
C ILE A 10 3.93 3.36 -0.16
N HIS A 11 2.80 3.53 0.50
CA HIS A 11 1.69 2.59 0.44
C HIS A 11 0.69 3.04 -0.63
N VAL A 12 0.55 2.26 -1.70
CA VAL A 12 -0.40 2.51 -2.78
C VAL A 12 -1.62 1.62 -2.60
N GLN A 13 -2.79 2.21 -2.36
CA GLN A 13 -4.03 1.45 -2.31
C GLN A 13 -4.51 1.14 -3.74
N LEU A 14 -4.66 -0.13 -4.10
CA LEU A 14 -5.12 -0.55 -5.43
C LEU A 14 -6.66 -0.40 -5.55
N ASN A 15 -7.15 0.84 -5.39
CA ASN A 15 -8.56 1.17 -5.18
C ASN A 15 -9.45 1.03 -6.43
N ARG A 16 -8.87 0.67 -7.59
CA ARG A 16 -9.60 0.32 -8.83
C ARG A 16 -10.05 -1.14 -8.90
N LEU A 17 -9.66 -1.97 -7.94
CA LEU A 17 -10.14 -3.36 -7.81
C LEU A 17 -11.59 -3.38 -7.35
N GLN A 18 -12.35 -4.44 -7.67
CA GLN A 18 -13.75 -4.57 -7.26
C GLN A 18 -13.94 -5.31 -5.93
N SER A 19 -12.94 -6.09 -5.53
CA SER A 19 -12.96 -6.86 -4.28
C SER A 19 -11.66 -6.70 -3.50
N LYS A 20 -11.73 -6.92 -2.20
CA LYS A 20 -10.60 -6.87 -1.27
C LYS A 20 -9.49 -7.89 -1.59
N MET A 21 -8.37 -7.80 -0.87
CA MET A 21 -7.15 -8.56 -1.12
C MET A 21 -7.33 -10.05 -0.87
N PHE A 22 -8.06 -10.38 0.20
CA PHE A 22 -8.21 -11.75 0.69
C PHE A 22 -9.66 -12.22 0.84
N CYS A 23 -10.64 -11.42 0.40
CA CYS A 23 -12.06 -11.76 0.46
C CYS A 23 -12.87 -11.05 -0.64
N GLY A 24 -14.15 -11.44 -0.80
CA GLY A 24 -15.05 -10.92 -1.83
C GLY A 24 -15.76 -9.60 -1.48
N CYS A 25 -15.47 -8.96 -0.34
CA CYS A 25 -16.10 -7.66 -0.02
C CYS A 25 -15.71 -6.60 -1.05
N SER A 26 -16.64 -5.70 -1.35
CA SER A 26 -16.38 -4.55 -2.23
C SER A 26 -15.35 -3.60 -1.64
N THR A 27 -14.62 -2.94 -2.53
CA THR A 27 -13.63 -1.88 -2.26
C THR A 27 -14.25 -0.48 -2.29
N ALA A 28 -15.50 -0.35 -2.75
CA ALA A 28 -16.20 0.93 -2.93
C ALA A 28 -16.82 1.41 -1.61
N TYR A 29 -15.98 1.67 -0.60
CA TYR A 29 -16.43 1.95 0.77
C TYR A 29 -16.44 3.43 1.18
N HIS A 30 -15.78 4.33 0.42
CA HIS A 30 -15.50 5.71 0.84
C HIS A 30 -16.74 6.50 1.31
N ASP A 31 -17.88 6.37 0.61
CA ASP A 31 -19.15 7.02 0.95
C ASP A 31 -20.14 6.12 1.70
N SER A 32 -19.70 4.96 2.17
CA SER A 32 -20.57 3.97 2.81
C SER A 32 -20.63 4.17 4.34
N PRO A 33 -21.75 3.82 4.98
CA PRO A 33 -21.81 3.76 6.44
C PRO A 33 -20.76 2.80 7.02
N PRO A 34 -20.30 3.03 8.26
CA PRO A 34 -19.28 2.19 8.89
C PRO A 34 -19.65 0.70 8.91
N ASN A 35 -18.65 -0.15 8.70
CA ASN A 35 -18.74 -1.61 8.79
C ASN A 35 -19.74 -2.30 7.83
N THR A 36 -20.11 -1.67 6.72
CA THR A 36 -21.03 -2.24 5.71
C THR A 36 -20.32 -3.09 4.64
N HIS A 37 -19.02 -2.88 4.41
CA HIS A 37 -18.17 -3.64 3.47
C HIS A 37 -17.30 -4.65 4.21
N THR A 38 -17.93 -5.47 5.05
CA THR A 38 -17.23 -6.40 5.94
C THR A 38 -17.72 -7.84 5.77
N CYS A 39 -16.90 -8.81 6.15
CA CYS A 39 -17.22 -10.23 6.17
C CYS A 39 -16.36 -10.95 7.22
N PRO A 40 -16.63 -12.23 7.53
CA PRO A 40 -15.84 -12.97 8.51
C PRO A 40 -14.32 -12.96 8.27
N ILE A 41 -13.88 -12.96 7.01
CA ILE A 41 -12.44 -12.98 6.66
C ILE A 41 -11.77 -11.65 7.02
N CYS A 42 -12.29 -10.52 6.53
CA CYS A 42 -11.65 -9.23 6.79
C CYS A 42 -11.87 -8.75 8.22
N LEU A 43 -12.88 -9.27 8.93
CA LEU A 43 -13.08 -9.07 10.37
C LEU A 43 -12.25 -10.03 11.24
N GLY A 44 -11.47 -10.94 10.65
CA GLY A 44 -10.66 -11.89 11.42
C GLY A 44 -11.46 -12.81 12.33
N LEU A 45 -12.71 -13.13 11.97
CA LEU A 45 -13.56 -13.99 12.80
C LEU A 45 -13.01 -15.43 12.85
N PRO A 46 -13.22 -16.15 13.97
CA PRO A 46 -12.75 -17.52 14.13
C PRO A 46 -13.22 -18.44 12.99
N GLY A 47 -12.29 -19.24 12.44
CA GLY A 47 -12.56 -20.19 11.37
C GLY A 47 -12.55 -19.60 9.95
N SER A 48 -12.32 -18.30 9.78
CA SER A 48 -12.17 -17.69 8.46
C SER A 48 -10.78 -17.93 7.85
N LEU A 49 -10.70 -18.02 6.52
CA LEU A 49 -9.45 -18.26 5.77
C LEU A 49 -9.33 -17.27 4.61
N PRO A 50 -8.14 -16.69 4.36
CA PRO A 50 -7.92 -15.73 3.27
C PRO A 50 -7.87 -16.43 1.91
N VAL A 51 -8.41 -15.78 0.87
CA VAL A 51 -8.29 -16.21 -0.53
C VAL A 51 -7.77 -15.05 -1.36
N LEU A 52 -6.57 -15.20 -1.93
CA LEU A 52 -5.87 -14.15 -2.66
C LEU A 52 -6.65 -13.69 -3.89
N ASN A 53 -6.74 -12.37 -4.06
CA ASN A 53 -7.34 -11.74 -5.22
C ASN A 53 -6.39 -11.77 -6.42
N LYS A 54 -6.75 -12.52 -7.47
CA LYS A 54 -5.97 -12.63 -8.70
C LYS A 54 -5.67 -11.27 -9.36
N LYS A 55 -6.67 -10.37 -9.42
CA LYS A 55 -6.48 -9.05 -10.04
C LYS A 55 -5.54 -8.16 -9.23
N ALA A 56 -5.48 -8.32 -7.91
CA ALA A 56 -4.52 -7.59 -7.08
C ALA A 56 -3.08 -7.96 -7.44
N VAL A 57 -2.82 -9.25 -7.68
CA VAL A 57 -1.51 -9.74 -8.17
C VAL A 57 -1.21 -9.17 -9.56
N GLU A 58 -2.17 -9.22 -10.49
CA GLU A 58 -2.01 -8.64 -11.83
C GLU A 58 -1.67 -7.14 -11.77
N TYR A 59 -2.34 -6.38 -10.90
CA TYR A 59 -2.07 -4.95 -10.71
C TYR A 59 -0.68 -4.72 -10.11
N GLY A 60 -0.30 -5.49 -9.10
CA GLY A 60 1.04 -5.43 -8.52
C GLY A 60 2.14 -5.69 -9.54
N ILE A 61 1.98 -6.72 -10.40
CA ILE A 61 2.93 -7.03 -11.49
C ILE A 61 2.97 -5.87 -12.50
N LYS A 62 1.81 -5.34 -12.89
CA LYS A 62 1.72 -4.21 -13.83
C LYS A 62 2.48 -2.99 -13.30
N VAL A 63 2.32 -2.67 -12.01
CA VAL A 63 3.09 -1.59 -11.36
C VAL A 63 4.57 -1.95 -11.34
N GLY A 64 4.95 -3.13 -10.86
CA GLY A 64 6.36 -3.55 -10.79
C GLY A 64 7.09 -3.41 -12.14
N LEU A 65 6.47 -3.86 -13.24
CA LEU A 65 7.02 -3.70 -14.59
C LEU A 65 7.17 -2.23 -14.99
N ALA A 66 6.19 -1.39 -14.70
CA ALA A 66 6.24 0.04 -15.01
C ALA A 66 7.28 0.80 -14.17
N LEU A 67 7.62 0.28 -12.98
CA LEU A 67 8.71 0.77 -12.14
C LEU A 67 10.08 0.17 -12.51
N ASN A 68 10.17 -0.51 -13.66
CA ASN A 68 11.36 -1.20 -14.13
C ASN A 68 11.91 -2.25 -13.15
N CYS A 69 11.07 -2.80 -12.27
CA CYS A 69 11.48 -3.83 -11.33
C CYS A 69 11.61 -5.19 -12.04
N LYS A 70 12.45 -6.06 -11.47
CA LYS A 70 12.40 -7.50 -11.72
C LYS A 70 11.18 -8.07 -10.97
N ILE A 71 10.30 -8.76 -11.69
CA ILE A 71 9.20 -9.53 -11.09
C ILE A 71 9.74 -10.86 -10.61
N GLU A 72 9.45 -11.23 -9.36
CA GLU A 72 9.87 -12.52 -8.82
C GLU A 72 8.92 -13.64 -9.28
N GLU A 73 9.49 -14.77 -9.69
CA GLU A 73 8.72 -15.93 -10.16
C GLU A 73 7.93 -16.60 -9.03
N GLU A 74 8.47 -16.54 -7.81
CA GLU A 74 7.87 -17.06 -6.60
C GLU A 74 7.82 -15.97 -5.53
N THR A 75 6.68 -15.88 -4.84
CA THR A 75 6.46 -14.90 -3.78
C THR A 75 5.67 -15.54 -2.64
N LEU A 76 5.91 -15.07 -1.41
CA LEU A 76 5.31 -15.63 -0.20
C LEU A 76 4.63 -14.54 0.63
N PHE A 77 3.45 -14.85 1.13
CA PHE A 77 2.76 -14.01 2.11
C PHE A 77 3.10 -14.45 3.54
N TYR A 78 3.37 -13.47 4.38
CA TYR A 78 3.78 -13.59 5.77
C TYR A 78 2.76 -12.91 6.69
N ARG A 79 2.81 -13.28 7.98
CA ARG A 79 2.02 -12.62 9.02
C ARG A 79 2.91 -11.65 9.78
N LYS A 80 2.68 -10.35 9.60
CA LYS A 80 3.29 -9.27 10.39
C LYS A 80 2.45 -9.06 11.65
N ASN A 81 2.89 -9.61 12.78
CA ASN A 81 2.10 -9.67 14.00
C ASN A 81 2.25 -8.38 14.82
N TYR A 82 1.12 -7.72 15.12
CA TYR A 82 1.06 -6.57 16.03
C TYR A 82 -0.40 -6.35 16.48
N TYR A 83 -0.56 -5.73 17.64
CA TYR A 83 -1.89 -5.49 18.22
C TYR A 83 -2.27 -4.03 18.09
N TYR A 84 -3.32 -3.77 17.32
CA TYR A 84 -3.94 -2.46 17.24
C TYR A 84 -5.44 -2.60 16.92
N PRO A 85 -6.33 -1.72 17.43
CA PRO A 85 -7.78 -1.92 17.31
C PRO A 85 -8.33 -1.95 15.88
N ASP A 86 -7.63 -1.40 14.90
CA ASP A 86 -8.02 -1.43 13.49
C ASP A 86 -7.54 -2.70 12.75
N LEU A 87 -6.78 -3.57 13.41
CA LEU A 87 -6.23 -4.80 12.85
C LEU A 87 -6.88 -6.02 13.54
N PRO A 88 -8.04 -6.48 13.06
CA PRO A 88 -8.88 -7.42 13.81
C PRO A 88 -8.28 -8.83 13.92
N LYS A 89 -7.33 -9.18 13.04
CA LYS A 89 -6.65 -10.48 13.03
C LYS A 89 -5.51 -10.59 14.04
N GLY A 90 -5.03 -9.47 14.60
CA GLY A 90 -3.78 -9.43 15.39
C GLY A 90 -2.51 -9.63 14.56
N PHE A 91 -2.65 -9.69 13.23
CA PHE A 91 -1.56 -9.66 12.26
C PHE A 91 -2.06 -9.10 10.92
N GLN A 92 -1.16 -8.48 10.18
CA GLN A 92 -1.35 -8.05 8.80
C GLN A 92 -0.75 -9.10 7.87
N ILE A 93 -1.49 -9.52 6.84
CA ILE A 93 -0.93 -10.33 5.77
C ILE A 93 -0.18 -9.41 4.82
N SER A 94 1.14 -9.58 4.74
CA SER A 94 2.06 -8.78 3.91
C SER A 94 3.10 -9.72 3.28
N GLN A 95 4.13 -9.18 2.64
CA GLN A 95 5.25 -9.95 2.08
C GLN A 95 6.55 -9.51 2.72
N TYR A 96 7.46 -10.45 3.00
CA TYR A 96 8.73 -10.16 3.66
C TYR A 96 9.91 -10.54 2.76
N ASP A 97 10.52 -11.71 2.95
CA ASP A 97 11.75 -12.10 2.24
C ASP A 97 11.55 -12.28 0.72
N TYR A 98 10.32 -12.57 0.29
CA TYR A 98 9.98 -12.85 -1.11
C TYR A 98 8.89 -11.87 -1.58
N PRO A 99 9.23 -10.59 -1.83
CA PRO A 99 8.30 -9.60 -2.37
C PRO A 99 7.89 -9.93 -3.80
N LEU A 100 6.87 -9.24 -4.31
CA LEU A 100 6.40 -9.39 -5.68
C LEU A 100 7.43 -8.88 -6.72
N ALA A 101 8.11 -7.77 -6.42
CA ALA A 101 9.05 -7.16 -7.34
C ALA A 101 10.23 -6.50 -6.61
N THR A 102 11.42 -6.53 -7.22
CA THR A 102 12.66 -5.99 -6.65
C THR A 102 13.47 -5.20 -7.68
N ASN A 103 14.43 -4.38 -7.21
CA ASN A 103 15.49 -3.79 -8.04
C ASN A 103 14.97 -2.98 -9.25
N GLY A 104 14.04 -2.06 -9.00
CA GLY A 104 13.51 -1.14 -10.02
C GLY A 104 14.16 0.23 -9.99
N HIS A 105 13.63 1.15 -10.79
CA HIS A 105 13.99 2.56 -10.73
C HIS A 105 12.95 3.45 -11.41
N ILE A 106 12.86 4.69 -10.94
CA ILE A 106 12.10 5.77 -11.58
C ILE A 106 13.06 6.91 -11.90
N MET A 107 13.02 7.38 -13.15
CA MET A 107 13.74 8.58 -13.55
C MET A 107 12.95 9.84 -13.17
N ILE A 108 13.65 10.78 -12.52
CA ILE A 108 13.17 12.14 -12.19
C ILE A 108 14.16 13.18 -12.71
N LEU A 109 13.73 14.44 -12.74
CA LEU A 109 14.65 15.57 -12.90
C LEU A 109 15.10 16.05 -11.51
N GLY A 110 16.41 16.06 -11.29
CA GLY A 110 17.03 16.60 -10.08
C GLY A 110 16.91 18.12 -9.99
N ASP A 111 17.33 18.67 -8.86
CA ASP A 111 17.26 20.13 -8.62
C ASP A 111 18.13 20.95 -9.59
N ASP A 112 19.17 20.32 -10.15
CA ASP A 112 20.06 20.83 -11.19
C ASP A 112 19.51 20.66 -12.61
N GLY A 113 18.33 20.05 -12.76
CA GLY A 113 17.72 19.70 -14.03
C GLY A 113 18.32 18.46 -14.71
N ALA A 114 19.29 17.79 -14.08
CA ALA A 114 19.85 16.55 -14.60
C ALA A 114 18.92 15.38 -14.31
N GLU A 115 18.89 14.38 -15.20
CA GLU A 115 18.14 13.15 -14.95
C GLU A 115 18.80 12.33 -13.84
N ARG A 116 17.98 11.83 -12.92
CA ARG A 116 18.39 10.99 -11.79
C ARG A 116 17.50 9.75 -11.72
N ASN A 117 18.11 8.59 -11.61
CA ASN A 117 17.41 7.33 -11.38
C ASN A 117 17.32 7.06 -9.89
N ILE A 118 16.10 7.15 -9.34
CA ILE A 118 15.82 6.79 -7.96
C ILE A 118 15.50 5.30 -7.92
N ARG A 119 16.36 4.51 -7.27
CA ARG A 119 16.18 3.06 -7.24
C ARG A 119 15.01 2.67 -6.35
N ILE A 120 14.27 1.67 -6.80
CA ILE A 120 13.23 0.98 -6.04
C ILE A 120 13.85 -0.28 -5.46
N ASN A 121 13.92 -0.37 -4.14
CA ASN A 121 14.39 -1.56 -3.46
C ASN A 121 13.43 -2.73 -3.70
N ARG A 122 12.14 -2.51 -3.41
CA ARG A 122 11.07 -3.50 -3.53
C ARG A 122 9.70 -2.88 -3.75
N ALA A 123 8.82 -3.65 -4.35
CA ALA A 123 7.37 -3.42 -4.33
C ALA A 123 6.68 -4.71 -3.90
N HIS A 124 5.86 -4.66 -2.85
CA HIS A 124 5.31 -5.86 -2.24
C HIS A 124 3.85 -5.69 -1.83
N MET A 125 3.09 -6.77 -1.84
CA MET A 125 1.65 -6.74 -1.60
C MET A 125 1.32 -6.91 -0.12
N GLU A 126 0.31 -6.18 0.34
CA GLU A 126 -0.24 -6.35 1.68
C GLU A 126 -1.73 -5.98 1.75
N GLU A 127 -2.33 -6.18 2.91
CA GLU A 127 -3.68 -5.69 3.20
C GLU A 127 -3.67 -4.48 4.14
N ASP A 128 -4.61 -3.55 3.92
CA ASP A 128 -4.79 -2.36 4.75
C ASP A 128 -5.53 -2.69 6.08
N PRO A 129 -5.16 -2.09 7.21
CA PRO A 129 -6.01 -2.07 8.41
C PRO A 129 -7.31 -1.24 8.24
N GLY A 130 -8.18 -1.35 9.24
CA GLY A 130 -9.37 -0.50 9.37
C GLY A 130 -9.02 0.98 9.61
N ARG A 131 -10.06 1.79 9.80
CA ARG A 131 -9.95 3.22 10.14
C ARG A 131 -10.36 3.43 11.60
N LEU A 132 -9.57 4.22 12.32
CA LEU A 132 -9.92 4.71 13.65
C LEU A 132 -10.49 6.13 13.58
N VAL A 133 -11.59 6.36 14.30
CA VAL A 133 -12.20 7.68 14.47
C VAL A 133 -12.28 7.97 15.96
N HIS A 134 -11.42 8.88 16.41
CA HIS A 134 -11.38 9.34 17.79
C HIS A 134 -12.49 10.37 18.03
N ALA A 135 -13.23 10.26 19.13
CA ALA A 135 -14.24 11.25 19.51
C ALA A 135 -13.56 12.51 20.08
N GLY A 136 -13.04 13.37 19.18
CA GLY A 136 -12.19 14.51 19.49
C GLY A 136 -10.78 14.33 18.94
N THR A 137 -9.79 14.99 19.54
CA THR A 137 -8.37 14.74 19.24
C THR A 137 -7.90 13.44 19.88
N ILE A 138 -6.86 12.82 19.31
CA ILE A 138 -6.34 11.52 19.79
C ILE A 138 -5.94 11.53 21.27
N ASP A 139 -5.45 12.67 21.78
CA ASP A 139 -5.02 12.87 23.17
C ASP A 139 -6.17 13.14 24.16
N LYS A 140 -7.37 13.48 23.66
CA LYS A 140 -8.52 13.88 24.50
C LYS A 140 -9.73 12.95 24.37
N ALA A 141 -9.71 12.06 23.37
CA ALA A 141 -10.82 11.18 23.10
C ALA A 141 -11.03 10.19 24.25
N LYS A 142 -12.26 10.13 24.77
CA LYS A 142 -12.64 9.14 25.79
C LYS A 142 -12.84 7.74 25.22
N TYR A 143 -13.10 7.65 23.92
CA TYR A 143 -13.29 6.40 23.19
C TYR A 143 -12.91 6.60 21.72
N THR A 144 -12.67 5.47 21.06
CA THR A 144 -12.35 5.40 19.63
C THR A 144 -13.37 4.50 18.97
N MET A 145 -13.90 4.93 17.83
CA MET A 145 -14.76 4.12 16.97
C MET A 145 -13.90 3.47 15.89
N VAL A 146 -14.21 2.23 15.54
CA VAL A 146 -13.47 1.47 14.52
C VAL A 146 -14.39 1.20 13.34
N ASP A 147 -13.92 1.55 12.15
CA ASP A 147 -14.57 1.20 10.88
C ASP A 147 -13.68 0.24 10.08
N TYR A 148 -14.14 -1.00 9.92
CA TYR A 148 -13.44 -2.06 9.19
C TYR A 148 -13.77 -2.11 7.71
N ASN A 149 -14.50 -1.12 7.17
CA ASN A 149 -14.74 -0.99 5.74
C ASN A 149 -13.43 -1.04 4.92
N ARG A 150 -12.37 -0.37 5.38
CA ARG A 150 -11.04 -0.39 4.75
C ARG A 150 -10.24 -1.67 5.01
N CYS A 151 -10.54 -2.40 6.08
CA CYS A 151 -9.74 -3.55 6.47
C CYS A 151 -9.77 -4.63 5.37
N GLY A 152 -8.59 -5.05 4.89
CA GLY A 152 -8.45 -5.98 3.78
C GLY A 152 -8.31 -5.33 2.41
N MET A 153 -8.27 -3.99 2.31
CA MET A 153 -8.01 -3.31 1.04
C MET A 153 -6.64 -3.72 0.48
N PRO A 154 -6.52 -3.98 -0.83
CA PRO A 154 -5.23 -4.35 -1.42
C PRO A 154 -4.29 -3.15 -1.45
N LEU A 155 -3.11 -3.32 -0.87
CA LEU A 155 -2.02 -2.36 -0.89
C LEU A 155 -0.82 -2.91 -1.66
N LEU A 156 -0.09 -2.01 -2.29
CA LEU A 156 1.25 -2.25 -2.79
C LEU A 156 2.20 -1.27 -2.08
N GLU A 157 3.07 -1.79 -1.22
CA GLU A 157 4.10 -1.01 -0.56
C GLU A 157 5.34 -0.94 -1.47
N VAL A 158 5.66 0.27 -1.92
CA VAL A 158 6.83 0.59 -2.76
C VAL A 158 7.88 1.27 -1.88
N VAL A 159 9.06 0.67 -1.79
CA VAL A 159 10.17 1.17 -0.97
C VAL A 159 11.32 1.58 -1.88
N THR A 160 11.80 2.81 -1.71
CA THR A 160 12.97 3.31 -2.46
C THR A 160 14.26 2.98 -1.73
N GLU A 161 15.37 2.94 -2.48
CA GLU A 161 16.68 3.15 -1.89
C GLU A 161 16.80 4.62 -1.40
N PRO A 162 17.77 4.93 -0.52
CA PRO A 162 17.99 6.29 -0.04
C PRO A 162 18.75 7.16 -1.06
N ASP A 163 18.20 7.29 -2.27
CA ASP A 163 18.84 7.98 -3.42
C ASP A 163 18.42 9.45 -3.57
N LEU A 164 17.47 9.94 -2.77
CA LEU A 164 16.94 11.30 -2.87
C LEU A 164 17.76 12.26 -2.00
N HIS A 165 18.15 13.41 -2.56
CA HIS A 165 19.05 14.36 -1.90
C HIS A 165 18.39 15.67 -1.49
N SER A 166 17.11 15.86 -1.82
CA SER A 166 16.36 17.03 -1.37
C SER A 166 14.86 16.76 -1.21
N PRO A 167 14.14 17.59 -0.42
CA PRO A 167 12.68 17.52 -0.36
C PRO A 167 12.00 17.76 -1.71
N ARG A 168 12.63 18.53 -2.61
CA ARG A 168 12.11 18.80 -3.95
C ARG A 168 12.20 17.56 -4.84
N GLU A 169 13.30 16.83 -4.78
CA GLU A 169 13.44 15.54 -5.46
C GLU A 169 12.42 14.53 -4.95
N ALA A 170 12.21 14.45 -3.62
CA ALA A 170 11.20 13.58 -3.03
C ALA A 170 9.79 13.88 -3.55
N ARG A 171 9.46 15.16 -3.71
CA ARG A 171 8.19 15.58 -4.31
C ARG A 171 8.09 15.18 -5.78
N ALA A 172 9.14 15.43 -6.56
CA ALA A 172 9.19 15.07 -7.98
C ALA A 172 9.04 13.54 -8.18
N PHE A 173 9.66 12.75 -7.31
CA PHE A 173 9.48 11.29 -7.29
C PHE A 173 8.04 10.89 -7.01
N LEU A 174 7.40 11.44 -5.97
CA LEU A 174 6.01 11.13 -5.63
C LEU A 174 5.05 11.53 -6.75
N ASP A 175 5.23 12.69 -7.37
CA ASP A 175 4.41 13.15 -8.48
C ASP A 175 4.60 12.24 -9.72
N LYS A 176 5.83 11.77 -9.98
CA LYS A 176 6.11 10.81 -11.05
C LYS A 176 5.50 9.44 -10.79
N LEU A 177 5.66 8.90 -9.57
CA LEU A 177 5.06 7.64 -9.15
C LEU A 177 3.53 7.70 -9.28
N LYS A 178 2.91 8.77 -8.77
CA LYS A 178 1.46 9.03 -8.90
C LYS A 178 1.02 9.01 -10.36
N SER A 179 1.73 9.75 -11.23
CA SER A 179 1.42 9.79 -12.66
C SER A 179 1.48 8.41 -13.31
N ILE A 180 2.46 7.57 -12.95
CA ILE A 180 2.57 6.19 -13.45
C ILE A 180 1.37 5.36 -12.99
N ILE A 181 1.07 5.30 -11.69
CA ILE A 181 0.02 4.43 -11.16
C ILE A 181 -1.40 4.85 -11.61
N GLU A 182 -1.64 6.15 -11.80
CA GLU A 182 -2.89 6.66 -12.39
C GLU A 182 -2.98 6.28 -13.88
N TYR A 183 -1.88 6.39 -14.64
CA TYR A 183 -1.83 5.97 -16.05
C TYR A 183 -2.08 4.47 -16.23
N LEU A 184 -1.65 3.65 -15.27
CA LEU A 184 -1.92 2.21 -15.27
C LEU A 184 -3.36 1.86 -14.84
N GLU A 185 -4.16 2.84 -14.41
CA GLU A 185 -5.54 2.65 -13.94
C GLU A 185 -5.65 1.66 -12.76
N VAL A 186 -4.62 1.61 -11.91
CA VAL A 186 -4.63 0.77 -10.69
C VAL A 186 -5.01 1.56 -9.44
N PHE A 187 -4.89 2.89 -9.52
CA PHE A 187 -5.13 3.86 -8.44
C PHE A 187 -5.91 5.07 -8.98
N ASP A 188 -6.77 5.64 -8.15
CA ASP A 188 -7.43 6.92 -8.34
C ASP A 188 -7.16 7.80 -7.12
N GLY A 189 -6.43 8.89 -7.29
CA GLY A 189 -6.11 9.82 -6.20
C GLY A 189 -7.22 10.81 -5.86
N SER A 190 -8.37 10.74 -6.53
CA SER A 190 -9.56 11.56 -6.21
C SER A 190 -10.57 10.85 -5.32
N LEU A 191 -10.43 9.53 -5.14
CA LEU A 191 -11.18 8.70 -4.19
C LEU A 191 -10.55 8.77 -2.80
#